data_AF-A0A4V5UUS1-F1
#
_entry.id   AF-A0A4V5UUS1-F1
#
_cell.length_a   1.000
_cell.length_b   1.000
_cell.length_c   1.000
_cell.angle_alpha   90.00
_cell.angle_beta   90.00
_cell.angle_gamma   90.00
#
_symmetry.space_group_name_H-M   'P 1'
#
loop_
_entity.id
_entity.type
_entity.pdbx_description
1 polymer ?
#
loop_
_entity_poly.entity_id
_entity_poly.type
_entity_poly.pdbx_seq_one_letter_code
_entity_poly.pdbx_strand_id
1 'polypeptide(L)'
;MLINLRINMFIKNTLTFFVLYVLLLAANISCSRQSTPQQSVIHHNPVLDIDFPDPTVINVNSTFYAYATQSEHNGKMVNIQLASSKDLFNWTYIGDALPNKPAWANRTQDFWAPHVLYDTTLHKYVLFFCAKSNDTTTDKGIGVAFADNPEGPFVPKDSPLIVGKGFKDIDPMAMIDPATGKKLLYWGSGFQPIQVQELTNNWTAFKPGSTAVAVVFPHTENNYTNLIEGGWIDVYKGKYYLYYSGDNCCGSKANYAVMVARATNAFGPFERLGEANGKGSSVILEKDSTWLAPGHNSIVADNKGNRWIAYHAIPANKSKTSEDHYIKRVLCIEPLRYVNGWPVVLHTY
;
A
#
# COMPACT_ATOMS: atom_id res chain seq x y z
N MET A 1 23.09 -41.71 -72.65
CA MET A 1 22.44 -40.41 -72.39
C MET A 1 21.24 -40.64 -71.47
N LEU A 2 21.46 -40.74 -70.15
CA LEU A 2 20.40 -40.75 -69.10
C LEU A 2 21.01 -40.82 -67.68
N ILE A 3 22.29 -41.18 -67.57
CA ILE A 3 23.08 -41.10 -66.31
C ILE A 3 23.27 -39.64 -65.84
N ASN A 4 23.19 -38.66 -66.76
CA ASN A 4 23.33 -37.23 -66.42
C ASN A 4 22.11 -36.59 -65.74
N LEU A 5 20.96 -37.28 -65.62
CA LEU A 5 19.77 -36.70 -64.98
C LEU A 5 19.67 -36.96 -63.47
N ARG A 6 20.38 -37.95 -62.91
CA ARG A 6 20.28 -38.25 -61.46
C ARG A 6 21.21 -37.40 -60.58
N ILE A 7 22.28 -36.82 -61.14
CA ILE A 7 23.23 -35.99 -60.39
C ILE A 7 22.69 -34.56 -60.20
N ASN A 8 21.91 -34.03 -61.16
CA ASN A 8 21.36 -32.68 -61.07
C ASN A 8 20.21 -32.51 -60.06
N MET A 9 19.53 -33.60 -59.67
CA MET A 9 18.44 -33.54 -58.69
C MET A 9 18.93 -33.61 -57.24
N PHE A 10 20.09 -34.23 -57.00
CA PHE A 10 20.69 -34.30 -55.66
C PHE A 10 21.37 -32.99 -55.24
N ILE A 11 21.94 -32.24 -56.19
CA ILE A 11 22.65 -30.97 -55.92
C ILE A 11 21.67 -29.81 -55.67
N LYS A 12 20.48 -29.80 -56.30
CA LYS A 12 19.46 -28.77 -56.02
C LYS A 12 18.80 -28.93 -54.65
N ASN A 13 18.61 -30.16 -54.15
CA ASN A 13 17.98 -30.39 -52.85
C ASN A 13 18.93 -30.14 -51.66
N THR A 14 20.24 -30.30 -51.84
CA THR A 14 21.23 -29.97 -50.79
C THR A 14 21.48 -28.46 -50.67
N LEU A 15 21.44 -27.71 -51.78
CA LEU A 15 21.58 -26.25 -51.73
C LEU A 15 20.37 -25.56 -51.08
N THR A 16 19.17 -26.10 -51.27
CA THR A 16 17.93 -25.53 -50.70
C THR A 16 17.84 -25.77 -49.19
N PHE A 17 18.34 -26.91 -48.69
CA PHE A 17 18.42 -27.18 -47.25
C PHE A 17 19.52 -26.35 -46.55
N PHE A 18 20.64 -26.06 -47.22
CA PHE A 18 21.70 -25.25 -46.65
C PHE A 18 21.31 -23.77 -46.51
N VAL A 19 20.54 -23.24 -47.47
CA VAL A 19 20.03 -21.86 -47.41
C VAL A 19 18.95 -21.69 -46.33
N LEU A 20 18.07 -22.68 -46.11
CA LEU A 20 17.11 -22.63 -44.99
C LEU A 20 17.79 -22.77 -43.61
N TYR A 21 18.86 -23.55 -43.50
CA TYR A 21 19.58 -23.71 -42.23
C TYR A 21 20.39 -22.45 -41.86
N VAL A 22 20.97 -21.76 -42.84
CA VAL A 22 21.65 -20.47 -42.63
C VAL A 22 20.64 -19.35 -42.30
N LEU A 23 19.43 -19.37 -42.86
CA LEU A 23 18.37 -18.41 -42.50
C LEU A 23 17.76 -18.67 -41.10
N LEU A 24 17.73 -19.91 -40.62
CA LEU A 24 17.32 -20.24 -39.24
C LEU A 24 18.40 -19.94 -38.19
N LEU A 25 19.68 -19.94 -38.58
CA LEU A 25 20.77 -19.48 -37.71
C LEU A 25 20.86 -17.94 -37.64
N ALA A 26 20.41 -17.21 -38.66
CA ALA A 26 20.32 -15.75 -38.64
C ALA A 26 19.12 -15.21 -37.81
N ALA A 27 18.17 -16.06 -37.43
CA ALA A 27 17.05 -15.68 -36.55
C ALA A 27 17.40 -15.71 -35.04
N ASN A 28 18.61 -16.16 -34.68
CA ASN A 28 19.16 -16.08 -33.32
C ASN A 28 20.14 -14.91 -33.17
N ILE A 29 19.91 -13.80 -33.87
CA ILE A 29 20.40 -12.52 -33.36
C ILE A 29 19.56 -12.26 -32.12
N SER A 30 20.11 -12.67 -30.97
CA SER A 30 19.68 -12.20 -29.66
C SER A 30 19.46 -10.71 -29.79
N CYS A 31 18.20 -10.31 -29.85
CA CYS A 31 17.80 -8.96 -29.58
C CYS A 31 18.11 -8.80 -28.10
N SER A 32 19.36 -8.45 -27.80
CA SER A 32 19.70 -7.86 -26.53
C SER A 32 18.80 -6.64 -26.45
N ARG A 33 17.67 -6.77 -25.75
CA ARG A 33 17.00 -5.62 -25.18
C ARG A 33 18.06 -4.98 -24.33
N GLN A 34 18.77 -4.02 -24.89
CA GLN A 34 19.41 -2.99 -24.10
C GLN A 34 18.26 -2.46 -23.25
N SER A 35 18.27 -2.83 -21.98
CA SER A 35 17.47 -2.16 -20.98
C SER A 35 17.88 -0.71 -21.09
N THR A 36 17.07 0.11 -21.75
CA THR A 36 17.22 1.55 -21.72
C THR A 36 17.39 1.91 -20.26
N PRO A 37 18.46 2.61 -19.85
CA PRO A 37 18.61 3.03 -18.47
C PRO A 37 17.30 3.71 -18.10
N GLN A 38 16.57 3.15 -17.14
CA GLN A 38 15.37 3.75 -16.62
C GLN A 38 15.81 5.11 -16.12
N GLN A 39 15.48 6.16 -16.88
CA GLN A 39 15.83 7.53 -16.56
C GLN A 39 15.34 7.74 -15.12
N SER A 40 16.28 7.90 -14.19
CA SER A 40 15.97 8.13 -12.80
C SER A 40 15.19 9.44 -12.76
N VAL A 41 13.89 9.36 -12.50
CA VAL A 41 13.13 10.56 -12.16
C VAL A 41 13.75 11.03 -10.85
N ILE A 42 14.40 12.18 -10.88
CA ILE A 42 14.86 12.84 -9.66
C ILE A 42 13.59 13.40 -9.03
N HIS A 43 13.14 12.80 -7.93
CA HIS A 43 12.09 13.36 -7.07
C HIS A 43 12.70 13.73 -5.72
N HIS A 44 12.05 14.67 -5.03
CA HIS A 44 12.48 15.12 -3.71
C HIS A 44 11.36 14.88 -2.71
N ASN A 45 11.73 14.25 -1.58
CA ASN A 45 10.83 14.14 -0.44
C ASN A 45 10.97 15.38 0.47
N PRO A 46 9.88 15.84 1.11
CA PRO A 46 8.53 15.28 0.98
C PRO A 46 7.87 15.73 -0.32
N VAL A 47 7.08 14.86 -0.94
CA VAL A 47 6.31 15.22 -2.15
C VAL A 47 5.09 16.09 -1.84
N LEU A 48 4.69 16.17 -0.57
CA LEU A 48 3.69 17.12 -0.07
C LEU A 48 4.03 17.55 1.38
N ASP A 49 4.48 18.80 1.54
CA ASP A 49 4.96 19.35 2.82
C ASP A 49 3.83 19.93 3.71
N ILE A 50 2.74 19.17 3.90
CA ILE A 50 1.67 19.48 4.87
C ILE A 50 1.54 18.32 5.87
N ASP A 51 0.78 18.49 6.96
CA ASP A 51 0.50 17.36 7.86
C ASP A 51 -0.47 16.40 7.18
N PHE A 52 0.09 15.34 6.60
CA PHE A 52 -0.59 14.36 5.77
C PHE A 52 -0.27 12.93 6.24
N PRO A 53 -0.68 12.55 7.47
CA PRO A 53 -0.36 11.24 8.00
C PRO A 53 -1.23 10.13 7.42
N ASP A 54 -0.68 8.92 7.51
CA ASP A 54 -1.36 7.66 7.18
C ASP A 54 -1.86 7.60 5.72
N PRO A 55 -0.99 7.86 4.72
CA PRO A 55 -1.43 8.04 3.34
C PRO A 55 -1.83 6.73 2.67
N THR A 56 -3.05 6.68 2.15
CA THR A 56 -3.46 5.73 1.09
C THR A 56 -3.36 6.41 -0.26
N VAL A 57 -2.58 5.84 -1.19
CA VAL A 57 -2.50 6.30 -2.58
C VAL A 57 -3.12 5.28 -3.54
N ILE A 58 -4.03 5.74 -4.40
CA ILE A 58 -4.60 4.97 -5.50
C ILE A 58 -4.31 5.61 -6.85
N ASN A 59 -4.27 4.82 -7.91
CA ASN A 59 -4.15 5.30 -9.29
C ASN A 59 -5.47 5.07 -10.04
N VAL A 60 -6.08 6.16 -10.53
CA VAL A 60 -7.33 6.17 -11.29
C VAL A 60 -7.07 6.88 -12.61
N ASN A 61 -7.09 6.14 -13.72
CA ASN A 61 -6.96 6.68 -15.07
C ASN A 61 -5.77 7.66 -15.21
N SER A 62 -4.58 7.25 -14.76
CA SER A 62 -3.35 8.08 -14.78
C SER A 62 -3.38 9.30 -13.86
N THR A 63 -4.28 9.34 -12.89
CA THR A 63 -4.32 10.34 -11.82
C THR A 63 -4.17 9.62 -10.49
N PHE A 64 -3.23 10.07 -9.68
CA PHE A 64 -3.05 9.56 -8.33
C PHE A 64 -3.88 10.38 -7.36
N TYR A 65 -4.56 9.70 -6.44
CA TYR A 65 -5.29 10.32 -5.35
C TYR A 65 -4.71 9.79 -4.05
N ALA A 66 -4.42 10.71 -3.13
CA ALA A 66 -3.93 10.40 -1.79
C ALA A 66 -4.98 10.80 -0.76
N TYR A 67 -5.25 9.91 0.18
CA TYR A 67 -6.15 10.12 1.31
C TYR A 67 -5.36 9.99 2.61
N ALA A 68 -5.63 10.86 3.58
CA ALA A 68 -4.90 10.86 4.85
C ALA A 68 -5.82 11.10 6.04
N THR A 69 -5.29 10.75 7.21
CA THR A 69 -5.85 11.01 8.53
C THR A 69 -6.24 12.48 8.69
N GLN A 70 -7.26 12.76 9.51
CA GLN A 70 -7.72 14.10 9.84
C GLN A 70 -6.58 15.08 10.15
N SER A 71 -6.73 16.33 9.74
CA SER A 71 -5.81 17.41 10.12
C SER A 71 -6.51 18.77 10.03
N GLU A 72 -5.91 19.79 10.62
CA GLU A 72 -6.39 21.16 10.56
C GLU A 72 -5.87 21.86 9.30
N HIS A 73 -6.78 22.41 8.49
CA HIS A 73 -6.46 23.23 7.33
C HIS A 73 -7.18 24.57 7.44
N ASN A 74 -6.42 25.67 7.49
CA ASN A 74 -6.94 27.03 7.58
C ASN A 74 -7.97 27.23 8.72
N GLY A 75 -7.67 26.69 9.91
CA GLY A 75 -8.56 26.79 11.08
C GLY A 75 -9.81 25.89 11.03
N LYS A 76 -9.89 24.98 10.06
CA LYS A 76 -10.97 24.00 9.94
C LYS A 76 -10.40 22.59 10.00
N MET A 77 -10.95 21.78 10.91
CA MET A 77 -10.67 20.35 10.93
C MET A 77 -11.33 19.65 9.73
N VAL A 78 -10.50 18.92 8.98
CA VAL A 78 -10.89 18.08 7.84
C VAL A 78 -10.93 16.63 8.31
N ASN A 79 -12.01 15.90 8.01
CA ASN A 79 -12.17 14.53 8.53
C ASN A 79 -11.25 13.56 7.79
N ILE A 80 -11.31 13.49 6.46
CA ILE A 80 -10.40 12.68 5.65
C ILE A 80 -9.78 13.59 4.59
N GLN A 81 -8.47 13.80 4.69
CA GLN A 81 -7.75 14.66 3.75
C GLN A 81 -7.70 14.04 2.36
N LEU A 82 -7.69 14.87 1.32
CA LEU A 82 -7.57 14.48 -0.08
C LEU A 82 -6.55 15.36 -0.81
N ALA A 83 -5.66 14.72 -1.57
CA ALA A 83 -4.78 15.37 -2.54
C ALA A 83 -4.74 14.57 -3.85
N SER A 84 -4.32 15.19 -4.95
CA SER A 84 -4.10 14.50 -6.23
C SER A 84 -2.79 14.88 -6.90
N SER A 85 -2.31 14.00 -7.77
CA SER A 85 -1.10 14.18 -8.58
C SER A 85 -1.25 13.49 -9.93
N LYS A 86 -0.51 13.95 -10.94
CA LYS A 86 -0.40 13.27 -12.25
C LYS A 86 0.86 12.43 -12.37
N ASP A 87 1.82 12.59 -11.47
CA ASP A 87 3.17 12.04 -11.59
C ASP A 87 3.74 11.43 -10.31
N LEU A 88 2.99 11.42 -9.20
CA LEU A 88 3.39 11.03 -7.84
C LEU A 88 4.30 12.03 -7.11
N PHE A 89 4.72 13.12 -7.72
CA PHE A 89 5.71 14.03 -7.14
C PHE A 89 5.16 15.43 -6.93
N ASN A 90 4.31 15.90 -7.85
CA ASN A 90 3.66 17.19 -7.76
C ASN A 90 2.22 16.99 -7.29
N TRP A 91 1.96 17.31 -6.02
CA TRP A 91 0.66 17.11 -5.37
C TRP A 91 -0.09 18.41 -5.18
N THR A 92 -1.39 18.37 -5.44
CA THR A 92 -2.35 19.45 -5.13
C THR A 92 -3.30 18.97 -4.04
N TYR A 93 -3.33 19.67 -2.91
CA TYR A 93 -4.33 19.45 -1.88
C TYR A 93 -5.73 19.85 -2.39
N ILE A 94 -6.72 19.00 -2.18
CA ILE A 94 -8.10 19.18 -2.68
C ILE A 94 -9.06 19.56 -1.55
N GLY A 95 -9.00 18.87 -0.40
CA GLY A 95 -9.91 19.13 0.71
C GLY A 95 -10.33 17.90 1.50
N ASP A 96 -11.61 17.82 1.86
CA ASP A 96 -12.20 16.77 2.68
C ASP A 96 -12.96 15.76 1.81
N ALA A 97 -12.47 14.52 1.74
CA ALA A 97 -13.15 13.42 1.05
C ALA A 97 -14.40 12.94 1.81
N LEU A 98 -14.49 13.15 3.13
CA LEU A 98 -15.58 12.68 3.99
C LEU A 98 -16.17 13.85 4.80
N PRO A 99 -16.80 14.85 4.15
CA PRO A 99 -17.27 16.05 4.84
C PRO A 99 -18.42 15.80 5.82
N ASN A 100 -19.19 14.71 5.61
CA ASN A 100 -20.29 14.31 6.47
C ASN A 100 -19.88 13.15 7.37
N LYS A 101 -20.06 13.30 8.69
CA LYS A 101 -19.75 12.27 9.68
C LYS A 101 -20.89 11.26 9.82
N PRO A 102 -20.61 9.97 10.10
CA PRO A 102 -21.66 8.99 10.40
C PRO A 102 -22.30 9.25 11.77
N ALA A 103 -23.53 8.78 11.96
CA ALA A 103 -24.25 8.93 13.23
C ALA A 103 -23.50 8.39 14.47
N TRP A 104 -22.73 7.31 14.32
CA TRP A 104 -22.00 6.67 15.42
C TRP A 104 -20.72 7.40 15.86
N ALA A 105 -20.21 8.34 15.06
CA ALA A 105 -18.99 9.12 15.35
C ALA A 105 -19.16 10.61 14.97
N ASN A 106 -20.28 11.21 15.39
CA ASN A 106 -20.62 12.59 15.00
C ASN A 106 -20.14 13.68 15.97
N ARG A 107 -19.77 13.36 17.22
CA ARG A 107 -19.32 14.34 18.23
C ARG A 107 -17.81 14.43 18.38
N THR A 108 -17.10 13.35 18.10
CA THR A 108 -15.66 13.17 18.28
C THR A 108 -14.93 13.18 16.94
N GLN A 109 -13.72 13.73 16.93
CA GLN A 109 -12.85 13.74 15.75
C GLN A 109 -11.61 12.90 16.02
N ASP A 110 -11.58 11.71 15.43
CA ASP A 110 -10.43 10.79 15.37
C ASP A 110 -10.50 10.01 14.04
N PHE A 111 -10.79 10.71 12.94
CA PHE A 111 -10.91 10.10 11.60
C PHE A 111 -9.52 9.76 11.08
N TRP A 112 -9.15 8.48 11.16
CA TRP A 112 -7.76 8.04 10.98
C TRP A 112 -7.62 6.96 9.91
N ALA A 113 -6.42 6.90 9.34
CA ALA A 113 -5.89 5.83 8.49
C ALA A 113 -6.89 5.37 7.42
N PRO A 114 -7.31 6.26 6.52
CA PRO A 114 -8.27 5.90 5.48
C PRO A 114 -7.65 4.91 4.50
N HIS A 115 -8.46 3.96 4.02
CA HIS A 115 -8.14 3.15 2.87
C HIS A 115 -9.25 3.26 1.81
N VAL A 116 -8.87 3.49 0.56
CA VAL A 116 -9.80 3.60 -0.58
C VAL A 116 -9.46 2.56 -1.63
N LEU A 117 -10.48 1.91 -2.17
CA LEU A 117 -10.38 1.08 -3.37
C LEU A 117 -11.60 1.28 -4.27
N TYR A 118 -11.46 0.97 -5.55
CA TYR A 118 -12.59 0.92 -6.48
C TYR A 118 -13.13 -0.51 -6.58
N ASP A 119 -14.44 -0.66 -6.41
CA ASP A 119 -15.14 -1.92 -6.62
C ASP A 119 -15.88 -1.89 -7.96
N THR A 120 -15.41 -2.70 -8.90
CA THR A 120 -15.98 -2.82 -10.25
C THR A 120 -17.36 -3.47 -10.28
N THR A 121 -17.74 -4.22 -9.25
CA THR A 121 -19.06 -4.87 -9.14
C THR A 121 -20.10 -3.91 -8.62
N LEU A 122 -19.72 -3.01 -7.70
CA LEU A 122 -20.61 -1.98 -7.17
C LEU A 122 -20.59 -0.70 -8.01
N HIS A 123 -19.57 -0.53 -8.86
CA HIS A 123 -19.26 0.71 -9.55
C HIS A 123 -19.10 1.90 -8.59
N LYS A 124 -18.42 1.67 -7.45
CA LYS A 124 -18.22 2.68 -6.41
C LYS A 124 -16.78 2.66 -5.91
N TYR A 125 -16.32 3.83 -5.46
CA TYR A 125 -15.19 3.91 -4.55
C TYR A 125 -15.69 3.58 -3.14
N VAL A 126 -14.93 2.76 -2.43
CA VAL A 126 -15.21 2.32 -1.06
C VAL A 126 -14.09 2.83 -0.18
N LEU A 127 -14.45 3.67 0.78
CA LEU A 127 -13.55 4.22 1.80
C LEU A 127 -13.79 3.49 3.12
N PHE A 128 -12.75 2.90 3.68
CA PHE A 128 -12.71 2.46 5.07
C PHE A 128 -11.93 3.47 5.88
N PHE A 129 -12.35 3.70 7.12
CA PHE A 129 -11.69 4.64 8.02
C PHE A 129 -11.91 4.21 9.47
N CYS A 130 -11.01 4.62 10.35
CA CYS A 130 -11.23 4.56 11.80
C CYS A 130 -11.87 5.86 12.28
N ALA A 131 -12.76 5.80 13.27
CA ALA A 131 -13.21 6.98 14.02
C ALA A 131 -13.47 6.65 15.50
N LYS A 132 -13.42 7.67 16.36
CA LYS A 132 -13.86 7.55 17.75
C LYS A 132 -15.37 7.52 17.84
N SER A 133 -15.87 6.49 18.50
CA SER A 133 -17.29 6.27 18.77
C SER A 133 -17.85 7.31 19.74
N ASN A 134 -19.11 7.67 19.53
CA ASN A 134 -19.92 8.44 20.47
C ASN A 134 -20.24 7.64 21.75
N ASP A 135 -20.17 6.30 21.70
CA ASP A 135 -20.40 5.42 22.85
C ASP A 135 -19.18 5.45 23.79
N THR A 136 -19.39 6.00 24.98
CA THR A 136 -18.37 6.19 26.01
C THR A 136 -17.86 4.89 26.66
N THR A 137 -18.52 3.76 26.40
CA THR A 137 -18.06 2.43 26.84
C THR A 137 -17.10 1.77 25.85
N THR A 138 -16.96 2.36 24.67
CA THR A 138 -16.06 1.97 23.58
C THR A 138 -15.06 3.10 23.29
N ASP A 139 -14.17 2.90 22.32
CA ASP A 139 -13.24 3.93 21.86
C ASP A 139 -13.25 4.03 20.33
N LYS A 140 -12.40 3.26 19.65
CA LYS A 140 -12.27 3.30 18.19
C LYS A 140 -13.13 2.25 17.50
N GLY A 141 -13.58 2.59 16.31
CA GLY A 141 -14.30 1.68 15.43
C GLY A 141 -14.00 1.97 13.97
N ILE A 142 -14.27 0.98 13.12
CA ILE A 142 -14.06 1.05 11.68
C ILE A 142 -15.38 1.31 10.99
N GLY A 143 -15.42 2.36 10.18
CA GLY A 143 -16.53 2.70 9.30
C GLY A 143 -16.26 2.36 7.84
N VAL A 144 -17.34 2.39 7.05
CA VAL A 144 -17.29 2.30 5.59
C VAL A 144 -18.13 3.41 4.97
N ALA A 145 -17.64 3.99 3.87
CA ALA A 145 -18.29 5.04 3.10
C ALA A 145 -18.14 4.80 1.60
N PHE A 146 -19.02 5.41 0.80
CA PHE A 146 -19.10 5.17 -0.63
C PHE A 146 -19.14 6.47 -1.43
N ALA A 147 -18.52 6.48 -2.60
CA ALA A 147 -18.58 7.59 -3.55
C ALA A 147 -18.64 7.09 -4.99
N ASP A 148 -19.17 7.92 -5.89
CA ASP A 148 -19.14 7.71 -7.34
C ASP A 148 -17.81 8.11 -7.98
N ASN A 149 -17.10 9.05 -7.37
CA ASN A 149 -15.84 9.61 -7.85
C ASN A 149 -14.74 9.42 -6.81
N PRO A 150 -13.45 9.36 -7.22
CA PRO A 150 -12.36 9.22 -6.27
C PRO A 150 -12.24 10.43 -5.33
N GLU A 151 -12.67 11.62 -5.76
CA GLU A 151 -12.67 12.82 -4.92
C GLU A 151 -13.78 12.82 -3.85
N GLY A 152 -14.73 11.90 -3.93
CA GLY A 152 -15.93 11.93 -3.09
C GLY A 152 -17.02 12.89 -3.63
N PRO A 153 -17.80 13.52 -2.73
CA PRO A 153 -17.81 13.28 -1.29
C PRO A 153 -18.24 11.85 -0.98
N PHE A 154 -17.50 11.18 -0.10
CA PHE A 154 -17.89 9.87 0.42
C PHE A 154 -19.06 10.03 1.38
N VAL A 155 -20.03 9.11 1.28
CA VAL A 155 -21.19 9.04 2.16
C VAL A 155 -21.03 7.85 3.11
N PRO A 156 -20.84 8.07 4.42
CA PRO A 156 -20.60 6.99 5.35
C PRO A 156 -21.88 6.24 5.72
N LYS A 157 -21.72 4.96 6.10
CA LYS A 157 -22.79 4.21 6.77
C LYS A 157 -22.92 4.68 8.22
N ASP A 158 -24.16 4.78 8.68
CA ASP A 158 -24.50 5.19 10.05
C ASP A 158 -24.26 4.12 11.12
N SER A 159 -23.73 2.95 10.75
CA SER A 159 -23.29 1.92 11.67
C SER A 159 -21.83 1.54 11.37
N PRO A 160 -20.99 1.32 12.40
CA PRO A 160 -19.64 0.83 12.19
C PRO A 160 -19.65 -0.65 11.79
N LEU A 161 -18.59 -1.11 11.14
CA LEU A 161 -18.33 -2.54 10.92
C LEU A 161 -17.95 -3.24 12.21
N ILE A 162 -17.12 -2.56 13.01
CA ILE A 162 -16.66 -3.01 14.33
C ILE A 162 -16.36 -1.79 15.18
N VAL A 163 -16.56 -1.92 16.49
CA VAL A 163 -16.20 -0.92 17.49
C VAL A 163 -15.75 -1.64 18.75
N GLY A 164 -14.68 -1.15 19.36
CA GLY A 164 -14.11 -1.79 20.54
C GLY A 164 -13.39 -0.83 21.45
N LYS A 165 -12.78 -1.37 22.51
CA LYS A 165 -12.01 -0.60 23.48
C LYS A 165 -10.57 -0.42 23.01
N GLY A 166 -10.05 0.78 23.21
CA GLY A 166 -8.67 1.14 22.86
C GLY A 166 -8.41 1.08 21.36
N PHE A 167 -7.17 0.73 21.01
CA PHE A 167 -6.62 0.84 19.66
C PHE A 167 -6.61 -0.48 18.87
N LYS A 168 -7.38 -1.50 19.28
CA LYS A 168 -7.34 -2.81 18.60
C LYS A 168 -8.12 -2.85 17.28
N ASP A 169 -9.09 -1.94 17.12
CA ASP A 169 -10.01 -1.88 15.97
C ASP A 169 -9.75 -0.60 15.15
N ILE A 170 -8.52 -0.45 14.66
CA ILE A 170 -8.06 0.71 13.85
C ILE A 170 -7.31 0.24 12.60
N ASP A 171 -6.90 1.21 11.77
CA ASP A 171 -6.06 1.04 10.58
C ASP A 171 -6.61 0.01 9.58
N PRO A 172 -7.85 0.23 9.08
CA PRO A 172 -8.46 -0.68 8.13
C PRO A 172 -7.77 -0.62 6.77
N MET A 173 -7.50 -1.79 6.19
CA MET A 173 -7.09 -1.92 4.79
C MET A 173 -7.89 -3.04 4.13
N ALA A 174 -8.53 -2.73 3.00
CA ALA A 174 -9.40 -3.68 2.32
C ALA A 174 -8.76 -4.18 1.01
N MET A 175 -9.06 -5.41 0.64
CA MET A 175 -8.68 -5.95 -0.66
C MET A 175 -9.81 -6.78 -1.27
N ILE A 176 -9.88 -6.78 -2.59
CA ILE A 176 -10.54 -7.83 -3.34
C ILE A 176 -9.46 -8.85 -3.67
N ASP A 177 -9.53 -10.03 -3.08
CA ASP A 177 -8.53 -11.07 -3.27
C ASP A 177 -8.51 -11.53 -4.73
N PRO A 178 -7.42 -11.30 -5.50
CA PRO A 178 -7.38 -11.65 -6.92
C PRO A 178 -7.46 -13.15 -7.16
N ALA A 179 -7.13 -13.99 -6.17
CA ALA A 179 -7.20 -15.45 -6.33
C ALA A 179 -8.60 -16.02 -6.13
N THR A 180 -9.42 -15.40 -5.28
CA THR A 180 -10.71 -15.96 -4.85
C THR A 180 -11.92 -15.06 -5.09
N GLY A 181 -11.71 -13.77 -5.39
CA GLY A 181 -12.74 -12.75 -5.45
C GLY A 181 -13.32 -12.35 -4.09
N LYS A 182 -12.80 -12.88 -2.98
CA LYS A 182 -13.25 -12.55 -1.63
C LYS A 182 -12.95 -11.09 -1.31
N LYS A 183 -13.88 -10.45 -0.61
CA LYS A 183 -13.72 -9.11 -0.05
C LYS A 183 -13.18 -9.24 1.35
N LEU A 184 -11.97 -8.75 1.59
CA LEU A 184 -11.28 -8.93 2.86
C LEU A 184 -10.99 -7.58 3.48
N LEU A 185 -11.05 -7.53 4.81
CA LEU A 185 -10.61 -6.40 5.61
C LEU A 185 -9.48 -6.86 6.52
N TYR A 186 -8.36 -6.15 6.48
CA TYR A 186 -7.26 -6.22 7.42
C TYR A 186 -7.37 -5.07 8.41
N TRP A 187 -7.06 -5.31 9.68
CA TRP A 187 -7.00 -4.28 10.71
C TRP A 187 -6.21 -4.79 11.92
N GLY A 188 -5.87 -3.89 12.84
CA GLY A 188 -5.28 -4.27 14.13
C GLY A 188 -4.18 -3.31 14.59
N SER A 189 -4.17 -3.04 15.89
CA SER A 189 -3.09 -2.35 16.61
C SER A 189 -3.26 -2.61 18.13
N GLY A 190 -2.70 -1.77 18.99
CA GLY A 190 -2.91 -1.81 20.44
C GLY A 190 -2.31 -3.05 21.10
N PHE A 191 -1.09 -3.44 20.69
CA PHE A 191 -0.38 -4.64 21.18
C PHE A 191 -1.15 -5.95 20.89
N GLN A 192 -2.00 -5.94 19.88
CA GLN A 192 -2.72 -7.11 19.35
C GLN A 192 -2.24 -7.43 17.93
N PRO A 193 -2.49 -8.64 17.42
CA PRO A 193 -2.12 -8.99 16.05
C PRO A 193 -2.85 -8.13 15.01
N ILE A 194 -2.23 -7.97 13.85
CA ILE A 194 -2.96 -7.65 12.62
C ILE A 194 -3.72 -8.90 12.20
N GLN A 195 -4.98 -8.71 11.82
CA GLN A 195 -5.91 -9.78 11.52
C GLN A 195 -6.70 -9.47 10.25
N VAL A 196 -7.27 -10.52 9.63
CA VAL A 196 -8.06 -10.44 8.41
C VAL A 196 -9.38 -11.18 8.54
N GLN A 197 -10.44 -10.64 7.95
CA GLN A 197 -11.75 -11.30 7.88
C GLN A 197 -12.48 -10.99 6.58
N GLU A 198 -13.31 -11.93 6.13
CA GLU A 198 -14.14 -11.77 4.94
C GLU A 198 -15.36 -10.87 5.22
N LEU A 199 -15.60 -9.91 4.34
CA LEU A 199 -16.75 -9.02 4.32
C LEU A 199 -17.84 -9.55 3.38
N THR A 200 -19.06 -9.03 3.55
CA THR A 200 -20.17 -9.22 2.63
C THR A 200 -19.88 -8.59 1.26
N ASN A 201 -20.61 -9.04 0.23
CA ASN A 201 -20.47 -8.53 -1.15
C ASN A 201 -20.76 -7.03 -1.31
N ASN A 202 -21.33 -6.36 -0.31
CA ASN A 202 -21.58 -4.91 -0.33
C ASN A 202 -20.64 -4.13 0.62
N TRP A 203 -19.64 -4.78 1.23
CA TRP A 203 -18.67 -4.20 2.18
C TRP A 203 -19.25 -3.70 3.50
N THR A 204 -20.54 -3.88 3.78
CA THR A 204 -21.19 -3.25 4.95
C THR A 204 -21.25 -4.11 6.21
N ALA A 205 -20.77 -5.36 6.16
CA ALA A 205 -20.71 -6.24 7.31
C ALA A 205 -19.66 -7.33 7.12
N PHE A 206 -19.20 -7.96 8.21
CA PHE A 206 -18.49 -9.23 8.11
C PHE A 206 -19.41 -10.32 7.58
N LYS A 207 -18.87 -11.20 6.74
CA LYS A 207 -19.63 -12.28 6.14
C LYS A 207 -20.11 -13.25 7.22
N PRO A 208 -21.41 -13.61 7.26
CA PRO A 208 -21.92 -14.60 8.21
C PRO A 208 -21.12 -15.91 8.14
N GLY A 209 -20.72 -16.42 9.31
CA GLY A 209 -19.91 -17.64 9.44
C GLY A 209 -18.40 -17.45 9.18
N SER A 210 -17.94 -16.25 8.83
CA SER A 210 -16.51 -15.92 8.83
C SER A 210 -16.03 -15.56 10.24
N THR A 211 -14.74 -15.77 10.49
CA THR A 211 -14.05 -15.38 11.73
C THR A 211 -12.77 -14.64 11.39
N ALA A 212 -12.36 -13.69 12.24
CA ALA A 212 -11.06 -13.04 12.11
C ALA A 212 -9.91 -14.06 12.26
N VAL A 213 -8.91 -13.92 11.41
CA VAL A 213 -7.68 -14.73 11.42
C VAL A 213 -6.52 -13.79 11.72
N ALA A 214 -5.81 -14.02 12.83
CA ALA A 214 -4.57 -13.30 13.13
C ALA A 214 -3.48 -13.71 12.13
N VAL A 215 -2.87 -12.74 11.46
CA VAL A 215 -1.89 -12.96 10.39
C VAL A 215 -0.47 -12.55 10.78
N VAL A 216 -0.32 -11.57 11.66
CA VAL A 216 0.99 -11.08 12.15
C VAL A 216 0.85 -10.68 13.62
N PHE A 217 1.69 -11.24 14.50
CA PHE A 217 1.66 -10.99 15.96
C PHE A 217 2.78 -10.06 16.41
N PRO A 218 2.57 -9.23 17.45
CA PRO A 218 3.65 -8.45 18.06
C PRO A 218 4.69 -9.36 18.77
N HIS A 219 5.86 -8.80 19.06
CA HIS A 219 6.95 -9.40 19.87
C HIS A 219 7.72 -10.60 19.28
N THR A 220 7.78 -10.74 17.97
CA THR A 220 8.52 -11.85 17.31
C THR A 220 9.96 -11.48 16.92
N GLU A 221 10.33 -10.21 16.90
CA GLU A 221 11.66 -9.72 16.51
C GLU A 221 12.19 -8.67 17.50
N ASN A 222 13.42 -8.18 17.28
CA ASN A 222 14.15 -7.39 18.27
C ASN A 222 13.77 -5.89 18.31
N ASN A 223 13.26 -5.32 17.22
CA ASN A 223 12.98 -3.89 17.09
C ASN A 223 11.65 -3.63 16.40
N TYR A 224 10.96 -2.56 16.80
CA TYR A 224 9.69 -2.10 16.23
C TYR A 224 8.51 -3.08 16.33
N THR A 225 8.64 -4.25 16.95
CA THR A 225 7.61 -5.29 16.91
C THR A 225 6.64 -5.33 18.10
N ASN A 226 6.85 -4.52 19.14
CA ASN A 226 6.03 -4.59 20.35
C ASN A 226 4.62 -4.03 20.11
N LEU A 227 4.54 -2.91 19.40
CA LEU A 227 3.30 -2.33 18.89
C LEU A 227 3.40 -2.39 17.37
N ILE A 228 2.41 -2.97 16.70
CA ILE A 228 2.32 -3.04 15.25
C ILE A 228 0.97 -2.49 14.80
N GLU A 229 0.93 -1.83 13.65
CA GLU A 229 -0.27 -1.20 13.08
C GLU A 229 -0.12 -0.93 11.57
N GLY A 230 -1.07 -0.20 10.97
CA GLY A 230 -0.95 0.29 9.59
C GLY A 230 -0.76 -0.83 8.56
N GLY A 231 -1.51 -1.92 8.68
CA GLY A 231 -1.39 -3.08 7.80
C GLY A 231 -1.76 -2.75 6.35
N TRP A 232 -0.87 -3.04 5.40
CA TRP A 232 -1.14 -2.90 3.96
C TRP A 232 -0.80 -4.17 3.20
N ILE A 233 -1.77 -4.76 2.50
CA ILE A 233 -1.54 -5.95 1.67
C ILE A 233 -1.33 -5.56 0.21
N ASP A 234 -0.28 -6.11 -0.41
CA ASP A 234 -0.04 -6.04 -1.85
C ASP A 234 0.19 -7.43 -2.44
N VAL A 235 -0.27 -7.64 -3.67
CA VAL A 235 -0.06 -8.90 -4.40
C VAL A 235 0.94 -8.69 -5.53
N TYR A 236 2.08 -9.37 -5.45
CA TYR A 236 3.12 -9.29 -6.46
C TYR A 236 3.60 -10.67 -6.88
N LYS A 237 3.46 -10.98 -8.18
CA LYS A 237 3.82 -12.28 -8.79
C LYS A 237 3.24 -13.47 -8.03
N GLY A 238 1.96 -13.41 -7.66
CA GLY A 238 1.23 -14.48 -6.99
C GLY A 238 1.59 -14.70 -5.51
N LYS A 239 2.32 -13.76 -4.90
CA LYS A 239 2.61 -13.75 -3.45
C LYS A 239 1.94 -12.53 -2.81
N TYR A 240 1.53 -12.70 -1.56
CA TYR A 240 0.87 -11.68 -0.76
C TYR A 240 1.90 -11.10 0.19
N TYR A 241 2.12 -9.79 0.14
CA TYR A 241 3.06 -9.07 0.99
C TYR A 241 2.27 -8.16 1.93
N LEU A 242 2.31 -8.47 3.22
CA LEU A 242 1.73 -7.64 4.26
C LEU A 242 2.83 -6.73 4.81
N TYR A 243 2.73 -5.45 4.46
CA TYR A 243 3.48 -4.38 5.08
C TYR A 243 2.77 -3.96 6.34
N TYR A 244 3.52 -3.59 7.36
CA TYR A 244 2.98 -3.07 8.61
C TYR A 244 4.03 -2.22 9.27
N SER A 245 3.59 -1.25 10.04
CA SER A 245 4.50 -0.38 10.76
C SER A 245 4.54 -0.75 12.23
N GLY A 246 5.57 -0.31 12.94
CA GLY A 246 5.66 -0.64 14.35
C GLY A 246 6.44 0.34 15.20
N ASP A 247 6.12 0.30 16.50
CA ASP A 247 6.47 1.26 17.53
C ASP A 247 5.79 2.64 17.34
N ASN A 248 6.30 3.71 17.95
CA ASN A 248 5.58 4.98 18.09
C ASN A 248 5.68 5.88 16.84
N CYS A 249 4.55 6.08 16.15
CA CYS A 249 4.46 6.86 14.91
C CYS A 249 4.67 8.38 15.07
N CYS A 250 4.57 8.95 16.28
CA CYS A 250 4.50 10.40 16.44
C CYS A 250 4.96 10.93 17.81
N GLY A 251 4.99 12.26 17.93
CA GLY A 251 5.35 12.99 19.15
C GLY A 251 6.86 12.99 19.44
N SER A 252 7.23 13.47 20.63
CA SER A 252 8.65 13.66 21.01
C SER A 252 9.46 12.37 21.13
N LYS A 253 8.79 11.20 21.18
CA LYS A 253 9.40 9.87 21.22
C LYS A 253 9.14 9.08 19.93
N ALA A 254 8.89 9.76 18.81
CA ALA A 254 8.62 9.09 17.54
C ALA A 254 9.79 8.16 17.17
N ASN A 255 9.48 6.88 17.00
CA ASN A 255 10.39 5.81 16.62
C ASN A 255 9.56 4.76 15.88
N TYR A 256 9.55 4.83 14.55
CA TYR A 256 8.63 4.09 13.71
C TYR A 256 9.36 3.56 12.48
N ALA A 257 8.95 2.40 12.01
CA ALA A 257 9.54 1.75 10.85
C ALA A 257 8.50 0.89 10.12
N VAL A 258 8.67 0.70 8.82
CA VAL A 258 7.92 -0.26 8.01
C VAL A 258 8.64 -1.59 8.02
N MET A 259 7.88 -2.65 8.28
CA MET A 259 8.29 -4.04 8.18
C MET A 259 7.45 -4.78 7.14
N VAL A 260 7.88 -5.97 6.74
CA VAL A 260 7.14 -6.80 5.78
C VAL A 260 7.12 -8.28 6.15
N ALA A 261 6.01 -8.94 5.86
CA ALA A 261 5.85 -10.38 5.87
C ALA A 261 5.20 -10.86 4.56
N ARG A 262 5.36 -12.12 4.19
CA ARG A 262 4.90 -12.69 2.91
C ARG A 262 4.18 -14.02 3.09
N ALA A 263 3.11 -14.23 2.32
CA ALA A 263 2.36 -15.47 2.25
C ALA A 263 2.06 -15.91 0.81
N THR A 264 1.46 -17.08 0.66
CA THR A 264 0.97 -17.62 -0.62
C THR A 264 -0.53 -17.41 -0.82
N ASN A 265 -1.24 -16.95 0.20
CA ASN A 265 -2.66 -16.58 0.16
C ASN A 265 -2.93 -15.45 1.15
N ALA A 266 -4.11 -14.83 1.06
CA ALA A 266 -4.49 -13.67 1.85
C ALA A 266 -4.56 -13.94 3.38
N PHE A 267 -4.79 -15.18 3.81
CA PHE A 267 -4.95 -15.56 5.21
C PHE A 267 -3.67 -16.08 5.86
N GLY A 268 -2.55 -16.10 5.13
CA GLY A 268 -1.28 -16.60 5.66
C GLY A 268 -1.12 -18.13 5.59
N PRO A 269 -0.25 -18.72 6.42
CA PRO A 269 0.62 -18.04 7.39
C PRO A 269 1.58 -17.08 6.68
N PHE A 270 1.84 -15.93 7.30
CA PHE A 270 2.82 -14.96 6.82
C PHE A 270 4.18 -15.26 7.42
N GLU A 271 5.18 -15.48 6.56
CA GLU A 271 6.60 -15.56 6.91
C GLU A 271 7.16 -14.14 6.97
N ARG A 272 7.75 -13.73 8.09
CA ARG A 272 8.39 -12.42 8.23
C ARG A 272 9.71 -12.36 7.45
N LEU A 273 10.10 -11.19 6.94
CA LEU A 273 11.37 -11.05 6.24
C LEU A 273 12.56 -11.47 7.11
N GLY A 274 12.55 -11.10 8.39
CA GLY A 274 13.59 -11.44 9.36
C GLY A 274 13.72 -12.94 9.64
N GLU A 275 12.62 -13.67 9.54
CA GLU A 275 12.58 -15.14 9.61
C GLU A 275 13.17 -15.75 8.33
N ALA A 276 12.70 -15.29 7.17
CA ALA A 276 13.10 -15.82 5.87
C ALA A 276 14.59 -15.64 5.56
N ASN A 277 15.19 -14.54 6.05
CA ASN A 277 16.61 -14.23 5.83
C ASN A 277 17.52 -14.61 7.01
N GLY A 278 16.96 -15.10 8.12
CA GLY A 278 17.69 -15.47 9.35
C GLY A 278 18.36 -14.29 10.07
N LYS A 279 17.97 -13.04 9.79
CA LYS A 279 18.57 -11.83 10.37
C LYS A 279 17.78 -11.28 11.56
N GLY A 280 16.57 -11.79 11.82
CA GLY A 280 15.76 -11.37 12.96
C GLY A 280 15.26 -9.92 12.89
N SER A 281 15.18 -9.35 11.68
CA SER A 281 14.59 -8.04 11.42
C SER A 281 13.85 -8.04 10.09
N SER A 282 12.60 -7.61 10.14
CA SER A 282 11.73 -7.43 8.96
C SER A 282 11.67 -6.01 8.43
N VAL A 283 12.48 -5.09 8.97
CA VAL A 283 12.48 -3.67 8.61
C VAL A 283 12.94 -3.46 7.17
N ILE A 284 12.18 -2.65 6.43
CA ILE A 284 12.51 -2.23 5.05
C ILE A 284 12.58 -0.70 4.89
N LEU A 285 12.09 0.06 5.87
CA LEU A 285 12.14 1.52 5.91
C LEU A 285 12.16 1.97 7.38
N GLU A 286 13.18 2.70 7.78
CA GLU A 286 13.32 3.27 9.12
C GLU A 286 14.01 4.62 9.07
N LYS A 287 14.15 5.26 10.24
CA LYS A 287 14.74 6.60 10.35
C LYS A 287 16.15 6.68 9.74
N ASP A 288 16.44 7.84 9.18
CA ASP A 288 17.77 8.19 8.69
C ASP A 288 18.13 9.63 9.13
N SER A 289 19.13 10.25 8.48
CA SER A 289 19.54 11.62 8.76
C SER A 289 18.51 12.68 8.36
N THR A 290 17.54 12.33 7.51
CA THR A 290 16.55 13.23 6.91
C THR A 290 15.18 13.05 7.56
N TRP A 291 14.81 11.81 7.85
CA TRP A 291 13.47 11.38 8.24
C TRP A 291 13.49 10.66 9.59
N LEU A 292 12.63 11.11 10.48
CA LEU A 292 12.27 10.40 11.71
C LEU A 292 10.94 9.67 11.50
N ALA A 293 10.82 8.51 12.12
CA ALA A 293 9.58 7.74 12.16
C ALA A 293 8.85 7.56 10.81
N PRO A 294 9.54 7.12 9.73
CA PRO A 294 8.86 6.81 8.48
C PRO A 294 7.98 5.56 8.63
N GLY A 295 6.71 5.66 8.23
CA GLY A 295 5.81 4.52 8.25
C GLY A 295 4.37 4.82 7.85
N HIS A 296 3.47 3.92 8.24
CA HIS A 296 2.07 3.85 7.84
C HIS A 296 1.94 3.96 6.33
N ASN A 297 2.44 2.94 5.64
CA ASN A 297 2.64 3.02 4.20
C ASN A 297 1.43 2.52 3.40
N SER A 298 1.35 2.97 2.15
CA SER A 298 0.60 2.33 1.07
C SER A 298 1.50 1.99 -0.11
N ILE A 299 1.11 0.99 -0.89
CA ILE A 299 1.80 0.60 -2.12
C ILE A 299 0.91 0.90 -3.32
N VAL A 300 1.43 1.66 -4.28
CA VAL A 300 0.73 2.00 -5.53
C VAL A 300 1.58 1.63 -6.74
N ALA A 301 0.92 1.21 -7.82
CA ALA A 301 1.56 1.02 -9.13
C ALA A 301 1.32 2.24 -10.02
N ASP A 302 2.38 2.72 -10.68
CA ASP A 302 2.26 3.74 -11.72
C ASP A 302 1.71 3.15 -13.04
N ASN A 303 1.49 4.02 -14.03
CA ASN A 303 0.95 3.61 -15.34
C ASN A 303 1.90 2.71 -16.16
N LYS A 304 3.16 2.57 -15.73
CA LYS A 304 4.16 1.68 -16.33
C LYS A 304 4.30 0.37 -15.53
N GLY A 305 3.55 0.21 -14.44
CA GLY A 305 3.61 -0.95 -13.55
C GLY A 305 4.77 -0.92 -12.55
N ASN A 306 5.51 0.20 -12.44
CA ASN A 306 6.49 0.35 -11.35
C ASN A 306 5.74 0.57 -10.04
N ARG A 307 6.26 -0.04 -8.96
CA ARG A 307 5.69 0.10 -7.63
C ARG A 307 6.38 1.20 -6.85
N TRP A 308 5.59 1.90 -6.06
CA TRP A 308 6.00 3.01 -5.21
C TRP A 308 5.44 2.76 -3.81
N ILE A 309 6.22 3.09 -2.81
CA ILE A 309 5.78 3.13 -1.42
C ILE A 309 5.51 4.58 -1.06
N ALA A 310 4.27 4.89 -0.68
CA ALA A 310 3.90 6.16 -0.08
C ALA A 310 3.82 5.97 1.43
N TYR A 311 4.35 6.91 2.20
CA TYR A 311 4.43 6.82 3.66
C TYR A 311 4.46 8.23 4.25
N HIS A 312 4.16 8.35 5.54
CA HIS A 312 4.43 9.60 6.24
C HIS A 312 5.78 9.54 6.96
N ALA A 313 6.41 10.69 7.17
CA ALA A 313 7.60 10.81 8.02
C ALA A 313 7.66 12.19 8.69
N ILE A 314 8.52 12.32 9.71
CA ILE A 314 8.80 13.59 10.40
C ILE A 314 10.16 14.12 9.90
N PRO A 315 10.27 15.37 9.40
CA PRO A 315 11.57 15.94 9.06
C PRO A 315 12.50 16.03 10.29
N ALA A 316 13.71 15.46 10.20
CA ALA A 316 14.64 15.37 11.32
C ALA A 316 15.09 16.74 11.86
N ASN A 317 15.11 17.77 11.02
CA ASN A 317 15.43 19.15 11.41
C ASN A 317 14.30 19.85 12.19
N LYS A 318 13.05 19.40 12.08
CA LYS A 318 11.89 20.03 12.73
C LYS A 318 11.52 19.42 14.08
N SER A 319 12.00 18.22 14.39
CA SER A 319 11.79 17.60 15.72
C SER A 319 12.52 18.32 16.86
N LYS A 320 13.48 19.21 16.56
CA LYS A 320 14.29 19.90 17.58
C LYS A 320 13.73 21.27 18.00
N THR A 321 12.71 21.78 17.31
CA THR A 321 12.31 23.20 17.41
C THR A 321 10.95 23.45 18.04
N SER A 322 10.16 22.44 18.37
CA SER A 322 8.84 22.64 18.99
C SER A 322 8.82 22.15 20.45
N GLU A 323 8.70 23.11 21.37
CA GLU A 323 8.08 22.85 22.69
C GLU A 323 6.59 22.48 22.53
N ASP A 324 6.03 22.64 21.32
CA ASP A 324 4.67 22.22 20.97
C ASP A 324 4.57 20.71 20.73
N HIS A 325 3.53 20.13 21.32
CA HIS A 325 3.15 18.71 21.24
C HIS A 325 2.80 18.21 19.83
N TYR A 326 2.70 19.10 18.84
CA TYR A 326 2.29 18.77 17.48
C TYR A 326 3.48 18.78 16.53
N ILE A 327 3.80 17.61 15.97
CA ILE A 327 4.89 17.44 15.00
C ILE A 327 4.27 16.96 13.69
N LYS A 328 4.43 17.78 12.65
CA LYS A 328 3.94 17.53 11.30
C LYS A 328 4.50 16.21 10.73
N ARG A 329 3.62 15.35 10.22
CA ARG A 329 3.96 14.13 9.48
C ARG A 329 3.67 14.36 7.99
N VAL A 330 4.72 14.46 7.17
CA VAL A 330 4.61 14.83 5.75
C VAL A 330 4.53 13.60 4.86
N LEU A 331 3.92 13.73 3.67
CA LEU A 331 3.86 12.64 2.68
C LEU A 331 5.18 12.53 1.92
N CYS A 332 5.76 11.33 1.96
CA CYS A 332 6.93 10.92 1.21
C CYS A 332 6.57 9.76 0.27
N ILE A 333 7.26 9.68 -0.87
CA ILE A 333 7.11 8.60 -1.83
C ILE A 333 8.50 8.14 -2.29
N GLU A 334 8.72 6.84 -2.31
CA GLU A 334 9.96 6.23 -2.81
C GLU A 334 9.68 5.05 -3.75
N PRO A 335 10.57 4.75 -4.71
CA PRO A 335 10.47 3.56 -5.54
C PRO A 335 10.58 2.29 -4.69
N LEU A 336 9.73 1.30 -5.00
CA LEU A 336 9.74 -0.01 -4.37
C LEU A 336 10.08 -1.09 -5.41
N ARG A 337 11.17 -1.83 -5.18
CA ARG A 337 11.57 -2.95 -6.03
C ARG A 337 11.53 -4.26 -5.28
N TYR A 338 11.33 -5.36 -5.99
CA TYR A 338 11.41 -6.70 -5.42
C TYR A 338 12.71 -7.36 -5.85
N VAL A 339 13.62 -7.58 -4.91
CA VAL A 339 14.91 -8.24 -5.12
C VAL A 339 14.86 -9.58 -4.39
N ASN A 340 15.15 -10.68 -5.10
CA ASN A 340 15.10 -12.04 -4.54
C ASN A 340 13.76 -12.38 -3.85
N GLY A 341 12.65 -11.84 -4.37
CA GLY A 341 11.31 -12.09 -3.85
C GLY A 341 10.93 -11.33 -2.57
N TRP A 342 11.67 -10.27 -2.22
CA TRP A 342 11.36 -9.37 -1.10
C TRP A 342 11.44 -7.90 -1.53
N PRO A 343 10.58 -7.02 -0.99
CA PRO A 343 10.59 -5.62 -1.31
C PRO A 343 11.79 -4.90 -0.70
N VAL A 344 12.31 -3.92 -1.44
CA VAL A 344 13.43 -3.04 -1.09
C VAL A 344 13.01 -1.63 -1.49
N VAL A 345 13.04 -0.71 -0.52
CA VAL A 345 12.84 0.72 -0.76
C VAL A 345 14.12 1.29 -1.33
N LEU A 346 14.04 2.00 -2.46
CA LEU A 346 15.20 2.63 -3.07
C LEU A 346 15.24 4.08 -2.65
N HIS A 347 16.16 4.44 -1.77
CA HIS A 347 16.41 5.85 -1.46
C HIS A 347 17.03 6.52 -2.69
N THR A 348 16.30 7.45 -3.29
CA THR A 348 16.88 8.39 -4.25
C THR A 348 17.36 9.62 -3.47
N TYR A 349 18.67 9.75 -3.32
CA TYR A 349 19.31 10.94 -2.74
C TYR A 349 19.44 12.05 -3.78
#